data_AF-A0A3C7W3J8-F1
#
_entry.id   AF-A0A3C7W3J8-F1
#
_cell.length_a   1.000
_cell.length_b   1.000
_cell.length_c   1.000
_cell.angle_alpha   90.00
_cell.angle_beta   90.00
_cell.angle_gamma   90.00
#
_symmetry.space_group_name_H-M   'P 1'
#
loop_
_entity.id
_entity.type
_entity.pdbx_description
1 polymer ?
#
loop_
_entity_poly.entity_id
_entity_poly.type
_entity_poly.pdbx_seq_one_letter_code
_entity_poly.pdbx_strand_id
1 'polypeptide(L)' 'MPKIILHHYPESPFAEKIRLLLGYKHANYQAVTIPVIMPKPDLMPLTGGYRRTPVMQLGADIYCDT' A
#
# COMPACT_ATOMS: atom_id res chain seq x y z
N MET A 1 -2.55 4.52 17.12
CA MET A 1 -2.35 3.57 16.00
C MET A 1 -2.63 4.32 14.70
N PRO A 2 -1.74 4.27 13.70
CA PRO A 2 -1.99 4.93 12.42
C PRO A 2 -3.22 4.31 11.74
N LYS A 3 -4.12 5.16 11.25
CA LYS A 3 -5.31 4.70 10.50
C LYS A 3 -4.95 4.22 9.10
N ILE A 4 -3.87 4.75 8.53
CA ILE A 4 -3.40 4.47 7.17
C ILE A 4 -2.38 3.34 7.21
N ILE A 5 -2.63 2.28 6.44
CA ILE A 5 -1.66 1.22 6.15
C ILE A 5 -1.35 1.26 4.66
N LEU A 6 -0.08 1.40 4.30
CA LEU A 6 0.40 1.40 2.92
C LEU A 6 1.11 0.08 2.62
N HIS A 7 0.51 -0.74 1.77
CA HIS A 7 1.11 -1.97 1.26
C HIS A 7 1.97 -1.64 0.05
N HIS A 8 3.29 -1.76 0.17
CA HIS A 8 4.21 -1.34 -0.88
C HIS A 8 5.52 -2.14 -0.92
N TYR A 9 6.39 -1.84 -1.89
CA TYR A 9 7.82 -2.16 -1.83
C TYR A 9 8.64 -0.88 -2.14
N PRO A 10 9.88 -0.77 -1.65
CA PRO A 10 10.68 0.45 -1.78
C PRO A 10 10.94 0.86 -3.23
N GLU A 11 11.22 -0.10 -4.10
CA GLU A 11 11.67 0.14 -5.48
C GLU A 11 10.53 0.54 -6.44
N SER A 12 9.27 0.51 -5.99
CA SER A 12 8.15 0.91 -6.85
C SER A 12 8.08 2.44 -6.99
N PRO A 13 8.18 3.00 -8.21
CA PRO A 13 8.00 4.44 -8.42
C PRO A 13 6.57 4.90 -8.11
N PHE A 14 5.56 4.04 -8.33
CA PHE A 14 4.18 4.31 -7.96
C PHE A 14 4.01 4.36 -6.44
N ALA A 15 4.76 3.55 -5.69
CA ALA A 15 4.74 3.62 -4.24
C ALA A 15 5.49 4.85 -3.72
N GLU A 16 6.59 5.24 -4.36
CA GLU A 16 7.32 6.46 -4.01
C GLU A 16 6.44 7.70 -4.15
N LYS A 17 5.64 7.79 -5.23
CA LYS A 17 4.63 8.84 -5.40
C LYS A 17 3.74 8.97 -4.16
N ILE A 18 3.21 7.86 -3.64
CA ILE A 18 2.32 7.86 -2.48
C ILE A 18 3.07 8.15 -1.19
N ARG A 19 4.31 7.65 -1.00
CA ARG A 19 5.14 7.99 0.16
C ARG A 19 5.44 9.49 0.23
N LEU A 20 5.80 10.10 -0.90
CA LEU A 20 6.01 11.54 -1.00
C LEU A 20 4.73 12.32 -0.73
N LEU A 21 3.58 11.88 -1.25
CA LEU A 21 2.28 12.49 -0.97
C LEU A 21 1.93 12.45 0.52
N LEU A 22 2.13 11.30 1.18
CA LEU A 22 1.88 11.15 2.61
C LEU A 22 2.83 12.02 3.45
N GLY A 23 4.10 12.11 3.05
CA GLY A 23 5.08 13.02 3.65
C GLY A 23 4.68 14.49 3.49
N TYR A 24 4.28 14.90 2.29
CA TYR A 24 3.76 16.24 2.02
C TYR A 24 2.51 16.58 2.83
N LYS A 25 1.64 15.60 3.08
CA LYS A 25 0.44 15.75 3.92
C LYS A 25 0.72 15.65 5.42
N HIS A 26 1.97 15.41 5.83
CA HIS A 26 2.35 15.11 7.21
C HIS A 26 1.48 14.00 7.84
N ALA A 27 1.08 13.02 7.02
CA ALA A 27 0.17 11.96 7.44
C ALA A 27 0.97 10.81 8.08
N ASN A 28 0.58 10.43 9.30
CA ASN A 28 1.12 9.24 9.94
C ASN A 28 0.52 7.98 9.31
N TYR A 29 1.38 7.08 8.83
CA TYR A 29 0.97 5.81 8.23
C TYR A 29 1.90 4.67 8.68
N GLN A 30 1.40 3.44 8.58
CA GLN A 30 2.19 2.23 8.73
C GLN A 30 2.56 1.71 7.34
N ALA A 31 3.84 1.42 7.13
CA ALA A 31 4.33 0.76 5.93
C ALA A 31 4.30 -0.76 6.11
N VAL A 32 3.79 -1.49 5.12
CA VAL A 32 3.86 -2.96 5.03
C VAL A 32 4.56 -3.31 3.73
N THR A 33 5.72 -3.95 3.85
CA THR A 33 6.48 -4.42 2.69
C THR A 33 5.83 -5.68 2.12
N ILE A 34 5.52 -5.69 0.82
CA ILE A 34 4.92 -6.82 0.11
C ILE A 34 5.84 -7.37 -0.99
N PRO A 35 5.68 -8.63 -1.41
CA PRO A 35 6.44 -9.19 -2.52
C PRO A 35 6.25 -8.41 -3.82
N VAL A 36 7.32 -8.26 -4.60
CA VAL A 36 7.30 -7.61 -5.92
C VAL A 36 6.59 -8.50 -6.94
N ILE A 37 6.91 -9.79 -6.93
CA ILE A 37 6.37 -10.83 -7.82
C ILE A 37 5.26 -11.65 -7.13
N MET A 38 4.48 -12.38 -7.92
CA MET A 38 3.52 -13.36 -7.39
C MET A 38 4.26 -14.57 -6.79
N PRO A 39 3.70 -15.27 -5.79
CA PRO A 39 2.39 -15.01 -5.15
C PRO A 39 2.46 -13.92 -4.07
N LYS A 40 1.32 -13.27 -3.80
CA LYS A 40 1.16 -12.28 -2.70
C LYS A 40 0.07 -12.73 -1.71
N PRO A 41 0.28 -13.82 -0.96
CA PRO A 41 -0.78 -14.51 -0.21
C PRO A 41 -1.46 -13.62 0.84
N ASP A 42 -0.76 -12.62 1.39
CA ASP A 42 -1.33 -11.73 2.40
C ASP A 42 -2.06 -10.52 1.81
N LEU A 43 -1.72 -10.12 0.59
CA LEU A 43 -2.36 -9.00 -0.10
C LEU A 43 -3.65 -9.43 -0.82
N MET A 44 -3.65 -10.63 -1.42
CA MET A 44 -4.77 -11.11 -2.24
C MET A 44 -6.11 -11.17 -1.49
N PRO A 45 -6.18 -11.59 -0.21
CA PRO A 45 -7.43 -11.58 0.56
C PRO A 45 -8.00 -10.17 0.78
N LEU A 46 -7.14 -9.15 0.84
CA LEU A 46 -7.56 -7.76 0.99
C LEU A 46 -8.09 -7.19 -0.32
N THR A 47 -7.41 -7.48 -1.43
CA THR A 47 -7.66 -6.80 -2.70
C THR A 47 -8.58 -7.54 -3.66
N GLY A 48 -9.02 -8.75 -3.31
CA GLY A 48 -9.84 -9.58 -4.18
C GLY A 48 -9.14 -10.00 -5.49
N GLY A 49 -7.81 -10.05 -5.49
CA GLY A 49 -7.00 -10.42 -6.66
C GLY A 49 -6.32 -9.26 -7.39
N TYR A 50 -6.58 -8.00 -7.01
CA TYR A 50 -5.81 -6.88 -7.53
C TYR A 50 -4.34 -6.96 -7.06
N ARG A 51 -3.41 -6.97 -8.02
CA ARG A 51 -2.00 -7.37 -7.80
C ARG A 51 -0.97 -6.24 -7.92
N ARG A 52 -1.40 -5.04 -8.34
CA ARG A 52 -0.51 -3.89 -8.48
C ARG A 52 -0.25 -3.24 -7.12
N THR A 53 0.76 -2.38 -7.08
CA THR A 53 1.29 -1.78 -5.86
C THR A 53 1.57 -0.30 -6.15
N PRO A 54 1.29 0.63 -5.22
CA PRO A 54 0.84 0.43 -3.84
C PRO A 54 -0.67 0.18 -3.69
N VAL A 55 -1.06 -0.27 -2.50
CA VAL A 55 -2.46 -0.37 -2.04
C VAL A 55 -2.56 0.29 -0.68
N MET A 56 -3.59 1.12 -0.47
CA MET A 56 -3.85 1.76 0.82
C MET A 56 -5.02 1.07 1.52
N GLN A 57 -4.87 0.79 2.82
CA GLN A 57 -5.88 0.18 3.66
C GLN A 57 -6.27 1.12 4.80
N LEU A 58 -7.58 1.26 5.03
CA LEU A 58 -8.19 1.92 6.17
C LEU A 58 -9.20 0.95 6.81
N GLY A 59 -8.80 0.22 7.86
CA GLY A 59 -9.65 -0.83 8.41
C GLY A 59 -9.95 -1.92 7.38
N ALA A 60 -11.22 -2.03 6.96
CA ALA A 60 -11.68 -2.95 5.92
C ALA A 60 -11.84 -2.31 4.53
N ASP A 61 -11.62 -0.99 4.41
CA ASP A 61 -11.66 -0.29 3.14
C ASP A 61 -10.31 -0.36 2.43
N ILE A 62 -10.32 -0.84 1.18
CA ILE A 62 -9.12 -1.10 0.38
C ILE A 62 -9.14 -0.22 -0.87
N TYR A 63 -8.19 0.69 -0.94
CA TYR A 63 -8.02 1.65 -2.02
C TYR A 63 -6.89 1.19 -2.94
N CYS A 64 -7.26 0.89 -4.18
CA CYS A 64 -6.33 0.53 -5.25
C CYS A 64 -6.11 1.73 -6.18
N ASP A 65 -4.96 1.74 -6.85
CA ASP A 65 -4.51 2.81 -7.76
C ASP A 65 -4.03 4.09 -7.03
N THR A 66 -3.20 4.91 -7.70
CA THR A 66 -2.40 6.00 -7.07
C THR A 66 -2.70 7.38 -7.60
#